data_AF-A0A7Z8E1Q4-F1
#
_entry.id   AF-A0A7Z8E1Q4-F1
#
_cell.length_a   1.000
_cell.length_b   1.000
_cell.length_c   1.000
_cell.angle_alpha   90.00
_cell.angle_beta   90.00
_cell.angle_gamma   90.00
#
_symmetry.space_group_name_H-M   'P 1'
#
loop_
_entity.id
_entity.type
_entity.pdbx_description
1 polymer ?
#
loop_
_entity_poly.entity_id
_entity_poly.type
_entity_poly.pdbx_seq_one_letter_code
_entity_poly.pdbx_strand_id
1 'polypeptide(L)'
;IDGFRVDAITHIKKTFEAGDLPVPKGKQYAPAFDVDMNQPGIQDWLQEMKDKSLSHYDIMTVGEANGVNPDNAKEWVGEKEGKFNMIFQFEHLGLWSTGDSKFDVLSYKNVLNRWQKQLEGIGWNALFIENHDQPRRVSTWGDDKKYWFESATSHAVVYFLQQGTPFIYQGQ
;
A
#
# COMPACT_ATOMS: atom_id res chain seq x y z
N ILE A 1 -8.92 22.17 1.40
CA ILE A 1 -8.59 20.73 1.48
C ILE A 1 -7.29 20.62 2.22
N ASP A 2 -7.15 19.63 3.10
CA ASP A 2 -6.04 19.54 4.04
C ASP A 2 -5.04 18.42 3.66
N GLY A 3 -5.22 17.87 2.47
CA GLY A 3 -4.40 16.76 2.00
C GLY A 3 -4.91 16.07 0.76
N PHE A 4 -4.13 15.10 0.32
CA PHE A 4 -4.43 14.24 -0.82
C PHE A 4 -4.15 12.78 -0.49
N ARG A 5 -5.08 11.92 -0.91
CA ARG A 5 -4.81 10.50 -1.17
C ARG A 5 -4.55 10.37 -2.66
N VAL A 6 -3.31 10.08 -3.04
CA VAL A 6 -2.90 10.03 -4.44
C VAL A 6 -3.03 8.60 -4.96
N ASP A 7 -4.01 8.40 -5.85
CA ASP A 7 -4.41 7.11 -6.43
C ASP A 7 -3.35 6.52 -7.36
N ALA A 8 -3.15 5.20 -7.28
CA ALA A 8 -2.33 4.39 -8.18
C ALA A 8 -1.00 5.05 -8.60
N ILE A 9 -0.35 5.76 -7.68
CA ILE A 9 0.70 6.74 -8.02
C ILE A 9 1.97 6.09 -8.59
N THR A 10 2.15 4.80 -8.33
CA THR A 10 3.24 3.98 -8.86
C THR A 10 3.11 3.72 -10.36
N HIS A 11 1.94 4.01 -10.95
CA HIS A 11 1.67 3.80 -12.37
C HIS A 11 1.86 5.03 -13.24
N ILE A 12 2.37 6.17 -12.75
CA ILE A 12 2.41 7.39 -13.56
C ILE A 12 3.42 7.32 -14.71
N LYS A 13 4.57 6.68 -14.49
CA LYS A 13 5.67 6.55 -15.46
C LYS A 13 5.56 5.23 -16.22
N LYS A 14 5.73 5.28 -17.54
CA LYS A 14 5.71 4.09 -18.41
C LYS A 14 7.00 3.99 -19.21
N THR A 15 7.42 2.74 -19.48
CA THR A 15 8.59 2.43 -20.31
C THR A 15 8.20 1.37 -21.34
N PHE A 16 7.78 1.81 -22.51
CA PHE A 16 7.39 0.91 -23.61
C PHE A 16 8.53 0.60 -24.59
N GLU A 17 9.76 0.95 -24.22
CA GLU A 17 10.96 0.87 -25.08
C GLU A 17 11.29 -0.56 -25.51
N ALA A 18 10.90 -1.55 -24.69
CA ALA A 18 11.11 -2.98 -24.97
C ALA A 18 10.07 -3.60 -25.91
N GLY A 19 9.00 -2.87 -26.29
CA GLY A 19 7.92 -3.37 -27.14
C GLY A 19 6.88 -4.21 -26.38
N ASP A 20 6.23 -5.15 -27.10
CA ASP A 20 5.16 -5.97 -26.55
C ASP A 20 5.64 -6.92 -25.45
N LEU A 21 4.82 -7.05 -24.40
CA LEU A 21 5.09 -7.96 -23.29
C LEU A 21 4.76 -9.42 -23.62
N PRO A 22 5.48 -10.39 -23.02
CA PRO A 22 5.20 -11.79 -23.23
C PRO A 22 3.80 -12.16 -22.73
N VAL A 23 2.94 -12.63 -23.62
CA VAL A 23 1.58 -13.06 -23.28
C VAL A 23 1.64 -14.44 -22.61
N PRO A 24 1.13 -14.58 -21.36
CA PRO A 24 1.11 -15.88 -20.68
C PRO A 24 0.30 -16.93 -21.47
N LYS A 25 0.71 -18.20 -21.38
CA LYS A 25 0.02 -19.30 -22.07
C LYS A 25 -1.47 -19.31 -21.72
N GLY A 26 -2.32 -19.31 -22.75
CA GLY A 26 -3.78 -19.33 -22.59
C GLY A 26 -4.40 -17.97 -22.23
N LYS A 27 -3.65 -16.87 -22.30
CA LYS A 27 -4.16 -15.50 -22.19
C LYS A 27 -4.11 -14.81 -23.54
N GLN A 28 -4.95 -13.78 -23.70
CA GLN A 28 -4.95 -12.90 -24.88
C GLN A 28 -4.06 -11.67 -24.69
N TYR A 29 -3.90 -11.21 -23.45
CA TYR A 29 -3.14 -10.01 -23.10
C TYR A 29 -2.13 -10.31 -21.99
N ALA A 30 -0.98 -9.64 -22.03
CA ALA A 30 0.03 -9.68 -20.99
C ALA A 30 -0.28 -8.67 -19.87
N PRO A 31 0.01 -8.98 -18.59
CA PRO A 31 -0.02 -7.98 -17.51
C PRO A 31 1.01 -6.87 -17.76
N ALA A 32 0.64 -5.61 -17.57
CA ALA A 32 1.48 -4.46 -17.90
C ALA A 32 2.42 -3.98 -16.78
N PHE A 33 2.41 -4.63 -15.61
CA PHE A 33 3.14 -4.17 -14.42
C PHE A 33 4.64 -3.93 -14.66
N ASP A 34 5.28 -4.76 -15.50
CA ASP A 34 6.71 -4.65 -15.81
C ASP A 34 7.09 -3.37 -16.57
N VAL A 35 6.12 -2.69 -17.20
CA VAL A 35 6.34 -1.48 -18.01
C VAL A 35 5.58 -0.26 -17.53
N ASP A 36 4.63 -0.42 -16.60
CA ASP A 36 3.83 0.69 -16.09
C ASP A 36 3.95 0.91 -14.58
N MET A 37 4.48 -0.03 -13.79
CA MET A 37 4.59 0.10 -12.34
C MET A 37 6.03 0.42 -11.93
N ASN A 38 6.22 1.43 -11.07
CA ASN A 38 7.50 1.81 -10.47
C ASN A 38 8.67 1.94 -11.46
N GLN A 39 8.37 2.45 -12.65
CA GLN A 39 9.34 2.55 -13.74
C GLN A 39 10.47 3.54 -13.45
N PRO A 40 11.70 3.30 -13.96
CA PRO A 40 12.82 4.22 -13.81
C PRO A 40 12.46 5.67 -14.19
N GLY A 41 12.90 6.63 -13.36
CA GLY A 41 12.58 8.05 -13.50
C GLY A 41 11.24 8.48 -12.85
N ILE A 42 10.47 7.56 -12.26
CA ILE A 42 9.27 7.93 -11.51
C ILE A 42 9.56 8.88 -10.35
N GLN A 43 10.68 8.70 -9.64
CA GLN A 43 11.05 9.54 -8.50
C GLN A 43 11.24 11.01 -8.88
N ASP A 44 11.73 11.30 -10.09
CA ASP A 44 11.90 12.66 -10.59
C ASP A 44 10.55 13.36 -10.77
N TRP A 45 9.55 12.63 -11.30
CA TRP A 45 8.19 13.16 -11.48
C TRP A 45 7.48 13.38 -10.16
N LEU A 46 7.67 12.47 -9.20
CA LEU A 46 7.11 12.64 -7.85
C LEU A 46 7.78 13.81 -7.12
N GLN A 47 9.09 13.99 -7.31
CA GLN A 47 9.83 15.12 -6.77
C GLN A 47 9.33 16.45 -7.37
N GLU A 48 9.16 16.50 -8.69
CA GLU A 48 8.58 17.68 -9.36
C GLU A 48 7.17 17.98 -8.84
N MET A 49 6.31 16.96 -8.70
CA MET A 49 4.97 17.12 -8.12
C MET A 49 5.03 17.71 -6.71
N LYS A 50 5.93 17.20 -5.85
CA LYS A 50 6.14 17.74 -4.50
C LYS A 50 6.58 19.21 -4.58
N ASP A 51 7.62 19.51 -5.34
CA ASP A 51 8.26 20.83 -5.39
C ASP A 51 7.41 21.90 -6.07
N LYS A 52 6.52 21.51 -6.99
CA LYS A 52 5.65 22.45 -7.70
C LYS A 52 4.27 22.60 -7.06
N SER A 53 3.89 21.72 -6.12
CA SER A 53 2.55 21.74 -5.53
C SER A 53 2.51 21.37 -4.05
N LEU A 54 2.75 20.11 -3.70
CA LEU A 54 2.41 19.57 -2.37
C LEU A 54 3.18 20.25 -1.23
N SER A 55 4.44 20.65 -1.47
CA SER A 55 5.30 21.27 -0.45
C SER A 55 4.97 22.73 -0.15
N HIS A 56 4.09 23.38 -0.92
CA HIS A 56 3.72 24.78 -0.70
C HIS A 56 2.67 24.98 0.40
N TYR A 57 2.15 23.90 0.97
CA TYR A 57 1.06 23.92 1.93
C TYR A 57 1.34 23.01 3.13
N ASP A 58 0.78 23.37 4.27
CA ASP A 58 0.74 22.50 5.45
C ASP A 58 -0.41 21.50 5.28
N ILE A 59 -0.13 20.38 4.61
CA ILE A 59 -1.10 19.35 4.24
C ILE A 59 -0.54 17.96 4.49
N MET A 60 -1.44 16.99 4.62
CA MET A 60 -1.08 15.57 4.68
C MET A 60 -1.19 14.90 3.31
N THR A 61 -0.23 14.05 2.97
CA THR A 61 -0.20 13.32 1.71
C THR A 61 0.02 11.83 1.93
N VAL A 62 -0.84 11.02 1.31
CA VAL A 62 -0.72 9.56 1.32
C VAL A 62 -0.78 9.03 -0.10
N GLY A 63 0.28 8.34 -0.53
CA GLY A 63 0.33 7.70 -1.84
C GLY A 63 -0.21 6.27 -1.79
N GLU A 64 -0.98 5.86 -2.78
CA GLU A 64 -1.28 4.45 -3.01
C GLU A 64 -0.13 3.78 -3.76
N ALA A 65 0.75 3.09 -3.03
CA ALA A 65 2.04 2.66 -3.55
C ALA A 65 2.13 1.15 -3.72
N ASN A 66 1.31 0.60 -4.63
CA ASN A 66 1.38 -0.82 -4.95
C ASN A 66 2.74 -1.18 -5.57
N GLY A 67 3.30 -2.33 -5.15
CA GLY A 67 4.59 -2.83 -5.64
C GLY A 67 5.83 -2.14 -5.06
N VAL A 68 5.70 -1.23 -4.07
CA VAL A 68 6.85 -0.65 -3.38
C VAL A 68 7.41 -1.63 -2.35
N ASN A 69 8.72 -1.92 -2.44
CA ASN A 69 9.44 -2.70 -1.44
C ASN A 69 9.78 -1.80 -0.23
N PRO A 70 9.57 -2.25 1.02
CA PRO A 70 9.95 -1.49 2.21
C PRO A 70 11.42 -1.03 2.21
N ASP A 71 12.33 -1.76 1.58
CA ASP A 71 13.76 -1.40 1.48
C ASP A 71 13.98 -0.07 0.72
N ASN A 72 13.07 0.27 -0.19
CA ASN A 72 13.11 1.52 -0.98
C ASN A 72 12.08 2.55 -0.50
N ALA A 73 11.29 2.24 0.53
CA ALA A 73 10.19 3.10 0.98
C ALA A 73 10.69 4.46 1.50
N LYS A 74 11.95 4.56 1.93
CA LYS A 74 12.59 5.82 2.32
C LYS A 74 12.51 6.90 1.22
N GLU A 75 12.69 6.53 -0.05
CA GLU A 75 12.59 7.50 -1.15
C GLU A 75 11.17 8.03 -1.35
N TRP A 76 10.16 7.31 -0.83
CA TRP A 76 8.75 7.68 -0.92
C TRP A 76 8.29 8.48 0.29
N VAL A 77 8.67 8.08 1.50
CA VAL A 77 8.12 8.61 2.76
C VAL A 77 9.16 9.13 3.76
N GLY A 78 10.44 9.17 3.37
CA GLY A 78 11.49 9.73 4.19
C GLY A 78 11.25 11.21 4.50
N GLU A 79 11.55 11.65 5.72
CA GLU A 79 11.29 13.04 6.14
C GLU A 79 11.99 14.07 5.23
N LYS A 80 13.19 13.76 4.75
CA LYS A 80 14.01 14.65 3.91
C LYS A 80 13.76 14.42 2.42
N GLU A 81 13.97 13.20 1.94
CA GLU A 81 13.91 12.84 0.52
C GLU A 81 12.58 12.24 0.04
N GLY A 82 11.62 12.03 0.94
CA GLY A 82 10.30 11.47 0.63
C GLY A 82 9.39 12.45 -0.09
N LYS A 83 8.52 11.92 -0.96
CA LYS A 83 7.58 12.71 -1.78
C LYS A 83 6.19 12.76 -1.15
N PHE A 84 5.92 11.87 -0.20
CA PHE A 84 4.69 11.78 0.57
C PHE A 84 4.99 11.75 2.06
N ASN A 85 3.99 12.05 2.90
CA ASN A 85 4.13 11.83 4.34
C ASN A 85 4.04 10.34 4.70
N MET A 86 3.22 9.58 3.96
CA MET A 86 3.02 8.14 4.15
C MET A 86 2.59 7.46 2.85
N ILE A 87 2.61 6.13 2.81
CA ILE A 87 2.11 5.33 1.68
C ILE A 87 1.27 4.16 2.16
N PHE A 88 0.24 3.81 1.39
CA PHE A 88 -0.41 2.51 1.48
C PHE A 88 0.42 1.47 0.75
N GLN A 89 0.79 0.41 1.48
CA GLN A 89 1.42 -0.79 0.92
C GLN A 89 0.39 -1.92 0.81
N PHE A 90 0.53 -2.75 -0.21
CA PHE A 90 -0.43 -3.81 -0.56
C PHE A 90 0.14 -5.22 -0.37
N GLU A 91 1.35 -5.33 0.18
CA GLU A 91 2.00 -6.63 0.36
C GLU A 91 1.18 -7.52 1.29
N HIS A 92 0.72 -6.96 2.41
CA HIS A 92 -0.15 -7.71 3.29
C HIS A 92 -1.41 -8.13 2.51
N LEU A 93 -2.01 -7.23 1.71
CA LEU A 93 -3.20 -7.50 0.86
C LEU A 93 -3.00 -8.68 -0.10
N GLY A 94 -1.78 -8.86 -0.63
CA GLY A 94 -1.43 -10.00 -1.48
C GLY A 94 -1.57 -11.37 -0.80
N LEU A 95 -1.50 -11.44 0.53
CA LEU A 95 -1.72 -12.67 1.29
C LEU A 95 -3.19 -13.15 1.19
N TRP A 96 -4.13 -12.27 0.86
CA TRP A 96 -5.56 -12.59 0.71
C TRP A 96 -5.94 -13.14 -0.68
N SER A 97 -5.18 -12.82 -1.73
CA SER A 97 -5.54 -13.11 -3.12
C SER A 97 -5.31 -14.57 -3.54
N THR A 98 -4.92 -15.45 -2.61
CA THR A 98 -4.57 -16.85 -2.90
C THR A 98 -5.74 -17.80 -2.65
N GLY A 99 -6.90 -17.54 -3.26
CA GLY A 99 -7.96 -18.49 -3.68
C GLY A 99 -8.64 -19.44 -2.66
N ASP A 100 -7.92 -19.95 -1.66
CA ASP A 100 -8.32 -20.99 -0.70
C ASP A 100 -7.58 -20.90 0.66
N SER A 101 -6.79 -19.86 0.89
CA SER A 101 -5.87 -19.81 2.03
C SER A 101 -6.54 -19.33 3.32
N LYS A 102 -6.60 -20.25 4.30
CA LYS A 102 -6.76 -19.91 5.72
C LYS A 102 -5.84 -18.73 6.05
N PHE A 103 -6.31 -17.80 6.88
CA PHE A 103 -5.51 -16.68 7.36
C PHE A 103 -4.16 -17.16 7.93
N ASP A 104 -3.08 -16.85 7.22
CA ASP A 104 -1.72 -17.14 7.66
C ASP A 104 -1.22 -16.01 8.57
N VAL A 105 -1.48 -16.20 9.87
CA VAL A 105 -1.08 -15.27 10.93
C VAL A 105 0.44 -15.04 10.93
N LEU A 106 1.25 -16.04 10.61
CA LEU A 106 2.71 -15.88 10.63
C LEU A 106 3.17 -14.99 9.49
N SER A 107 2.69 -15.25 8.27
CA SER A 107 3.01 -14.40 7.11
C SER A 107 2.52 -12.98 7.31
N TYR A 108 1.30 -12.78 7.84
CA TYR A 108 0.77 -11.45 8.14
C TYR A 108 1.64 -10.68 9.13
N LYS A 109 2.02 -11.31 10.26
CA LYS A 109 2.92 -10.69 11.25
C LYS A 109 4.28 -10.35 10.65
N ASN A 110 4.84 -11.21 9.80
CA ASN A 110 6.14 -10.98 9.19
C ASN A 110 6.11 -9.74 8.28
N VAL A 111 5.06 -9.60 7.45
CA VAL A 111 4.89 -8.43 6.58
C VAL A 111 4.75 -7.16 7.43
N LEU A 112 3.83 -7.14 8.39
CA LEU A 112 3.62 -5.97 9.25
C LEU A 112 4.89 -5.56 10.00
N ASN A 113 5.58 -6.53 10.62
CA ASN A 113 6.82 -6.27 11.35
C ASN A 113 7.94 -5.74 10.44
N ARG A 114 8.03 -6.21 9.20
CA ARG A 114 9.03 -5.71 8.25
C ARG A 114 8.79 -4.24 7.92
N TRP A 115 7.55 -3.85 7.65
CA TRP A 115 7.20 -2.44 7.40
C TRP A 115 7.39 -1.55 8.61
N GLN A 116 7.04 -2.04 9.81
CA GLN A 116 7.31 -1.33 11.06
C GLN A 116 8.82 -1.09 11.24
N LYS A 117 9.66 -2.12 11.07
CA LYS A 117 11.11 -2.01 11.27
C LYS A 117 11.82 -1.17 10.22
N GLN A 118 11.43 -1.28 8.95
CA GLN A 118 12.10 -0.53 7.87
C GLN A 118 11.76 0.97 7.86
N LEU A 119 10.61 1.36 8.40
CA LEU A 119 10.23 2.77 8.50
C LEU A 119 10.48 3.39 9.88
N GLU A 120 10.87 2.60 10.89
CA GLU A 120 11.20 3.07 12.23
C GLU A 120 12.30 4.16 12.18
N GLY A 121 11.93 5.40 12.54
CA GLY A 121 12.85 6.55 12.54
C GLY A 121 13.25 7.06 11.15
N ILE A 122 12.65 6.54 10.07
CA ILE A 122 12.97 6.92 8.69
C ILE A 122 11.77 7.57 8.00
N GLY A 123 10.57 6.99 8.17
CA GLY A 123 9.34 7.47 7.53
C GLY A 123 8.10 7.14 8.35
N TRP A 124 6.93 7.16 7.70
CA TRP A 124 5.65 6.96 8.39
C TRP A 124 4.74 5.96 7.67
N ASN A 125 4.17 5.01 8.43
CA ASN A 125 3.26 4.01 7.90
C ASN A 125 1.81 4.56 7.80
N ALA A 126 1.12 4.24 6.70
CA ALA A 126 -0.34 4.30 6.64
C ALA A 126 -0.91 2.92 6.97
N LEU A 127 -1.59 2.81 8.11
CA LEU A 127 -2.08 1.54 8.64
C LEU A 127 -3.53 1.35 8.20
N PHE A 128 -3.82 0.27 7.49
CA PHE A 128 -5.19 -0.03 7.06
C PHE A 128 -5.38 -1.53 6.90
N ILE A 129 -6.64 -1.96 6.95
CA ILE A 129 -7.02 -3.34 6.71
C ILE A 129 -8.24 -3.44 5.76
N GLU A 130 -8.95 -2.34 5.51
CA GLU A 130 -10.05 -2.26 4.54
C GLU A 130 -9.96 -0.97 3.74
N ASN A 131 -10.48 -1.01 2.52
CA ASN A 131 -10.76 0.13 1.67
C ASN A 131 -11.91 -0.26 0.70
N HIS A 132 -12.17 0.54 -0.32
CA HIS A 132 -13.24 0.30 -1.27
C HIS A 132 -12.97 -0.83 -2.28
N ASP A 133 -11.72 -1.26 -2.45
CA ASP A 133 -11.31 -2.35 -3.35
C ASP A 133 -11.18 -3.70 -2.63
N GLN A 134 -11.38 -3.70 -1.31
CA GLN A 134 -11.11 -4.83 -0.44
C GLN A 134 -12.40 -5.30 0.25
N PRO A 135 -12.65 -6.62 0.35
CA PRO A 135 -13.78 -7.13 1.12
C PRO A 135 -13.68 -6.82 2.62
N ARG A 136 -14.76 -6.99 3.38
CA ARG A 136 -14.74 -6.81 4.84
C ARG A 136 -13.82 -7.82 5.52
N ARG A 137 -12.91 -7.36 6.38
CA ARG A 137 -11.91 -8.22 7.03
C ARG A 137 -12.53 -9.27 7.92
N VAL A 138 -13.57 -8.90 8.67
CA VAL A 138 -14.29 -9.85 9.53
C VAL A 138 -14.89 -11.00 8.73
N SER A 139 -15.32 -10.75 7.49
CA SER A 139 -15.91 -11.77 6.61
C SER A 139 -14.88 -12.62 5.86
N THR A 140 -13.64 -12.16 5.70
CA THR A 140 -12.60 -12.92 4.99
C THR A 140 -11.65 -13.68 5.92
N TRP A 141 -11.12 -13.00 6.94
CA TRP A 141 -10.08 -13.55 7.85
C TRP A 141 -10.53 -13.61 9.31
N GLY A 142 -11.74 -13.13 9.60
CA GLY A 142 -12.43 -13.34 10.87
C GLY A 142 -13.53 -14.39 10.78
N ASP A 143 -14.45 -14.31 11.73
CA ASP A 143 -15.73 -15.04 11.72
C ASP A 143 -16.86 -14.02 11.88
N ASP A 144 -17.59 -13.74 10.80
CA ASP A 144 -18.68 -12.77 10.77
C ASP A 144 -20.03 -13.32 11.26
N LYS A 145 -20.07 -14.57 11.75
CA LYS A 145 -21.29 -15.24 12.23
C LYS A 145 -21.26 -15.42 13.74
N LYS A 146 -20.28 -16.16 14.25
CA LYS A 146 -20.23 -16.57 15.66
C LYS A 146 -19.36 -15.65 16.50
N TYR A 147 -18.23 -15.19 15.95
CA TYR A 147 -17.24 -14.39 16.67
C TYR A 147 -17.02 -13.03 15.99
N TRP A 148 -18.09 -12.40 15.53
CA TRP A 148 -18.02 -11.16 14.75
C TRP A 148 -17.28 -10.06 15.52
N PHE A 149 -17.69 -9.82 16.77
CA PHE A 149 -17.11 -8.76 17.58
C PHE A 149 -15.66 -9.07 17.97
N GLU A 150 -15.38 -10.29 18.43
CA GLU A 150 -14.05 -10.72 18.84
C GLU A 150 -13.06 -10.71 17.67
N SER A 151 -13.51 -11.16 16.50
CA SER A 151 -12.70 -11.15 15.28
C SER A 151 -12.42 -9.73 14.81
N ALA A 152 -13.44 -8.87 14.73
CA ALA A 152 -13.29 -7.48 14.31
C ALA A 152 -12.35 -6.72 15.25
N THR A 153 -12.57 -6.83 16.57
CA THR A 153 -11.74 -6.15 17.57
C THR A 153 -10.32 -6.71 17.64
N SER A 154 -10.11 -8.02 17.42
CA SER A 154 -8.76 -8.58 17.32
C SER A 154 -7.99 -7.99 16.14
N HIS A 155 -8.61 -7.85 14.97
CA HIS A 155 -7.96 -7.21 13.82
C HIS A 155 -7.69 -5.73 14.10
N ALA A 156 -8.65 -5.02 14.70
CA ALA A 156 -8.51 -3.62 15.08
C ALA A 156 -7.31 -3.41 16.00
N VAL A 157 -7.17 -4.20 17.08
CA VAL A 157 -6.03 -4.12 18.01
C VAL A 157 -4.70 -4.34 17.28
N VAL A 158 -4.63 -5.31 16.37
CA VAL A 158 -3.38 -5.63 15.66
C VAL A 158 -2.91 -4.48 14.77
N TYR A 159 -3.80 -3.81 14.02
CA TYR A 159 -3.37 -2.75 13.11
C TYR A 159 -3.33 -1.37 13.77
N PHE A 160 -4.26 -1.07 14.69
CA PHE A 160 -4.41 0.26 15.28
C PHE A 160 -3.31 0.59 16.30
N LEU A 161 -2.75 -0.41 16.97
CA LEU A 161 -1.70 -0.23 17.98
C LEU A 161 -0.27 -0.27 17.41
N GLN A 162 -0.12 -0.20 16.09
CA GLN A 162 1.19 -0.09 15.43
C GLN A 162 1.63 1.37 15.29
N GLN A 163 2.91 1.60 15.00
CA GLN A 163 3.43 2.94 14.70
C GLN A 163 2.99 3.35 13.29
N GLY A 164 2.18 4.41 13.21
CA GLY A 164 1.70 4.98 11.95
C GLY A 164 0.37 5.70 12.12
N THR A 165 -0.26 6.04 11.00
CA THR A 165 -1.60 6.65 10.97
C THR A 165 -2.65 5.59 10.61
N PRO A 166 -3.59 5.25 11.50
CA PRO A 166 -4.66 4.30 11.20
C PRO A 166 -5.75 4.91 10.32
N PHE A 167 -6.16 4.15 9.31
CA PHE A 167 -7.29 4.44 8.43
C PHE A 167 -8.43 3.46 8.74
N ILE A 168 -9.64 4.00 8.89
CA ILE A 168 -10.88 3.24 9.10
C ILE A 168 -11.73 3.44 7.86
N TYR A 169 -12.12 2.35 7.21
CA TYR A 169 -13.07 2.42 6.10
C TYR A 169 -14.50 2.42 6.65
N GLN A 170 -15.43 3.11 5.97
CA GLN A 170 -16.81 3.23 6.44
C GLN A 170 -17.45 1.85 6.71
N GLY A 171 -17.91 1.61 7.93
CA GLY A 171 -18.51 0.33 8.33
C GLY A 171 -17.53 -0.82 8.65
N GLN A 172 -16.24 -0.51 8.75
CA GLN A 172 -15.24 -1.40 9.38
C GLN A 172 -15.54 -1.58 10.87
#